data_AF-A0A0L6U3H2-F1
#
_entry.id   AF-A0A0L6U3H2-F1
#
_cell.length_a   1.000
_cell.length_b   1.000
_cell.length_c   1.000
_cell.angle_alpha   90.00
_cell.angle_beta   90.00
_cell.angle_gamma   90.00
#
_symmetry.space_group_name_H-M   'P 1'
#
loop_
_entity.id
_entity.type
_entity.pdbx_description
1 polymer ?
#
loop_
_entity_poly.entity_id
_entity_poly.type
_entity_poly.pdbx_seq_one_letter_code
_entity_poly.pdbx_strand_id
1 'polypeptide(L)'
;MFKESIKMALENLVSNKMRSFLTMLGIIIGVGSVIALITIVSGATSTVTDQVASMGANTVTIQIQGTPLKQGLTQGDVNKISEIKNITGVSPTISGITAVASNDNSMEEISLQGKNDVYFKNTEDVISSGRIISPIDLENKSRVALIGTDIVDELYAGKSPLGQEIKIGGITYTVIGVLAESDSFASSDTNSSVMIPYTTAMGVVGAKYINSMTVFIDDEAMAVATTQEIEANLKKAFNGNTDGYNIVNMQSILDTIDSMTSILSMMLGGIASISLVVGGIGIMNMMLVSVTERTSEIGLRKALGAEPKQIQMQFLIESVVLSIIGGIIGFIIGVVLAYVVAMIIGTGFTLKASSVILAVGFSAGIGIVFGFTPARKASRLNPIDALRSI
;
A
#
# COMPACT_ATOMS: atom_id res chain seq x y z
N MET A 1 -17.07 13.92 -41.50
CA MET A 1 -15.73 13.33 -41.55
C MET A 1 -15.34 12.53 -40.30
N PHE A 2 -14.96 13.11 -39.14
CA PHE A 2 -14.44 12.32 -38.00
C PHE A 2 -15.44 11.29 -37.45
N LYS A 3 -16.72 11.69 -37.30
CA LYS A 3 -17.81 10.76 -36.91
C LYS A 3 -18.06 9.66 -37.94
N GLU A 4 -17.94 9.96 -39.22
CA GLU A 4 -18.10 8.98 -40.30
C GLU A 4 -16.91 8.01 -40.34
N SER A 5 -15.68 8.50 -40.13
CA SER A 5 -14.48 7.65 -40.03
C SER A 5 -14.58 6.67 -38.88
N ILE A 6 -15.10 7.08 -37.72
CA ILE A 6 -15.36 6.19 -36.58
C ILE A 6 -16.44 5.16 -36.94
N LYS A 7 -17.56 5.60 -37.56
CA LYS A 7 -18.64 4.70 -37.98
C LYS A 7 -18.14 3.64 -38.97
N MET A 8 -17.38 4.06 -39.98
CA MET A 8 -16.78 3.15 -40.96
C MET A 8 -15.77 2.19 -40.33
N ALA A 9 -14.95 2.66 -39.39
CA ALA A 9 -14.03 1.80 -38.65
C ALA A 9 -14.77 0.71 -37.87
N LEU A 10 -15.89 1.05 -37.21
CA LEU A 10 -16.73 0.09 -36.51
C LEU A 10 -17.40 -0.93 -37.44
N GLU A 11 -17.91 -0.48 -38.60
CA GLU A 11 -18.51 -1.39 -39.60
C GLU A 11 -17.47 -2.38 -40.16
N ASN A 12 -16.25 -1.91 -40.43
CA ASN A 12 -15.14 -2.76 -40.89
C ASN A 12 -14.68 -3.76 -39.83
N LEU A 13 -14.71 -3.38 -38.56
CA LEU A 13 -14.40 -4.28 -37.45
C LEU A 13 -15.34 -5.47 -37.40
N VAL A 14 -16.64 -5.20 -37.62
CA VAL A 14 -17.69 -6.22 -37.58
C VAL A 14 -17.70 -7.09 -38.84
N SER A 15 -17.26 -6.59 -40.00
CA SER A 15 -17.19 -7.39 -41.23
C SER A 15 -16.10 -8.47 -41.16
N ASN A 16 -14.97 -8.19 -40.49
CA ASN A 16 -13.81 -9.09 -40.37
C ASN A 16 -13.55 -9.55 -38.93
N LYS A 17 -14.57 -10.09 -38.25
CA LYS A 17 -14.57 -10.44 -36.81
C LYS A 17 -13.34 -11.22 -36.35
N MET A 18 -12.97 -12.30 -37.04
CA MET A 18 -11.84 -13.16 -36.65
C MET A 18 -10.51 -12.39 -36.66
N ARG A 19 -10.28 -11.62 -37.73
CA ARG A 19 -9.03 -10.86 -37.90
C ARG A 19 -8.93 -9.73 -36.89
N SER A 20 -10.03 -8.98 -36.72
CA SER A 20 -10.15 -7.92 -35.73
C SER A 20 -9.95 -8.44 -34.30
N PHE A 21 -10.49 -9.62 -33.98
CA PHE A 21 -10.29 -10.23 -32.67
C PHE A 21 -8.83 -10.64 -32.45
N LEU A 22 -8.21 -11.33 -33.42
CA LEU A 22 -6.81 -11.77 -33.33
C LEU A 22 -5.83 -10.60 -33.20
N THR A 23 -6.09 -9.46 -33.83
CA THR A 23 -5.26 -8.26 -33.66
C THR A 23 -5.45 -7.57 -32.33
N MET A 24 -6.70 -7.46 -31.87
CA MET A 24 -6.98 -6.87 -30.57
C MET A 24 -6.44 -7.76 -29.44
N LEU A 25 -6.34 -9.07 -29.63
CA LEU A 25 -5.91 -10.03 -28.61
C LEU A 25 -4.56 -9.65 -27.98
N GLY A 26 -3.57 -9.25 -28.79
CA GLY A 26 -2.27 -8.82 -28.27
C GLY A 26 -2.35 -7.59 -27.36
N ILE A 27 -3.23 -6.64 -27.70
CA ILE A 27 -3.47 -5.43 -26.88
C ILE A 27 -4.28 -5.79 -25.64
N ILE A 28 -5.29 -6.64 -25.77
CA ILE A 28 -6.14 -7.10 -24.67
C ILE A 28 -5.28 -7.78 -23.61
N ILE A 29 -4.42 -8.72 -24.02
CA ILE A 29 -3.49 -9.42 -23.12
C ILE A 29 -2.47 -8.44 -22.54
N GLY A 30 -1.86 -7.58 -23.38
CA GLY A 30 -0.87 -6.59 -22.95
C GLY A 30 -1.43 -5.63 -21.89
N VAL A 31 -2.51 -4.91 -22.21
CA VAL A 31 -3.15 -3.97 -21.27
C VAL A 31 -3.73 -4.70 -20.07
N GLY A 32 -4.41 -5.83 -20.27
CA GLY A 32 -5.07 -6.57 -19.19
C GLY A 32 -4.10 -7.12 -18.16
N SER A 33 -3.02 -7.76 -18.59
CA SER A 33 -1.97 -8.27 -17.69
C SER A 33 -1.33 -7.17 -16.86
N VAL A 34 -1.10 -6.00 -17.46
CA VAL A 34 -0.41 -4.88 -16.82
C VAL A 34 -1.30 -4.20 -15.79
N ILE A 35 -2.57 -3.97 -16.16
CA ILE A 35 -3.58 -3.46 -15.22
C ILE A 35 -3.78 -4.44 -14.07
N ALA A 36 -3.85 -5.75 -14.36
CA ALA A 36 -3.97 -6.76 -13.33
C ALA A 36 -2.79 -6.71 -12.35
N LEU A 37 -1.56 -6.78 -12.86
CA LEU A 37 -0.35 -6.82 -12.04
C LEU A 37 -0.15 -5.53 -11.22
N ILE A 38 -0.34 -4.35 -11.82
CA ILE A 38 -0.20 -3.07 -11.09
C ILE A 38 -1.25 -2.94 -9.99
N THR A 39 -2.49 -3.37 -10.26
CA THR A 39 -3.58 -3.30 -9.28
C THR A 39 -3.33 -4.26 -8.12
N ILE A 40 -2.86 -5.49 -8.40
CA ILE A 40 -2.50 -6.47 -7.37
C ILE A 40 -1.35 -5.94 -6.50
N VAL A 41 -0.26 -5.45 -7.12
CA VAL A 41 0.88 -4.90 -6.38
C VAL A 41 0.46 -3.70 -5.55
N SER A 42 -0.35 -2.77 -6.11
CA SER A 42 -0.82 -1.60 -5.37
C SER A 42 -1.74 -1.96 -4.20
N GLY A 43 -2.61 -2.97 -4.35
CA GLY A 43 -3.48 -3.44 -3.27
C GLY A 43 -2.70 -4.11 -2.14
N ALA A 44 -1.72 -4.93 -2.49
CA ALA A 44 -0.79 -5.54 -1.53
C ALA A 44 0.03 -4.47 -0.80
N THR A 45 0.60 -3.51 -1.54
CA THR A 45 1.31 -2.36 -0.94
C THR A 45 0.42 -1.58 0.00
N SER A 46 -0.82 -1.24 -0.41
CA SER A 46 -1.76 -0.51 0.45
C SER A 46 -1.99 -1.24 1.77
N THR A 47 -2.21 -2.55 1.73
CA THR A 47 -2.44 -3.35 2.94
C THR A 47 -1.24 -3.29 3.89
N VAL A 48 -0.01 -3.39 3.36
CA VAL A 48 1.22 -3.28 4.16
C VAL A 48 1.40 -1.84 4.68
N THR A 49 1.16 -0.83 3.84
CA THR A 49 1.22 0.58 4.23
C THR A 49 0.23 0.90 5.34
N ASP A 50 -1.01 0.40 5.25
CA ASP A 50 -2.06 0.61 6.25
C ASP A 50 -1.68 -0.06 7.58
N GLN A 51 -1.08 -1.26 7.53
CA GLN A 51 -0.56 -1.95 8.72
C GLN A 51 0.63 -1.19 9.36
N VAL A 52 1.48 -0.56 8.55
CA VAL A 52 2.58 0.29 9.03
C VAL A 52 2.02 1.61 9.61
N ALA A 53 1.02 2.19 8.97
CA ALA A 53 0.36 3.42 9.41
C ALA A 53 -0.40 3.23 10.73
N SER A 54 -1.04 2.07 10.94
CA SER A 54 -1.72 1.73 12.21
C SER A 54 -0.75 1.60 13.38
N MET A 55 0.53 1.36 13.12
CA MET A 55 1.59 1.40 14.15
C MET A 55 2.04 2.83 14.48
N GLY A 56 1.47 3.83 13.82
CA GLY A 56 1.81 5.25 13.92
C GLY A 56 2.90 5.64 12.93
N ALA A 57 2.52 6.21 11.78
CA ALA A 57 3.45 6.71 10.77
C ALA A 57 4.45 7.74 11.33
N ASN A 58 4.01 8.52 12.32
CA ASN A 58 4.77 9.64 12.89
C ASN A 58 5.55 9.22 14.14
N THR A 59 5.98 7.96 14.18
CA THR A 59 6.68 7.40 15.34
C THR A 59 8.10 6.99 15.01
N VAL A 60 8.97 7.22 16.00
CA VAL A 60 10.32 6.67 16.04
C VAL A 60 10.39 5.71 17.21
N THR A 61 10.61 4.43 16.91
CA THR A 61 10.81 3.40 17.93
C THR A 61 12.29 3.25 18.21
N ILE A 62 12.66 3.36 19.47
CA ILE A 62 14.03 3.18 19.95
C ILE A 62 14.07 1.88 20.75
N GLN A 63 14.88 0.94 20.30
CA GLN A 63 15.14 -0.32 20.99
C GLN A 63 16.57 -0.32 21.50
N ILE A 64 16.77 -0.73 22.75
CA ILE A 64 18.08 -0.74 23.39
C ILE A 64 18.54 -2.18 23.55
N GLN A 65 19.66 -2.50 22.92
CA GLN A 65 20.33 -3.79 23.08
C GLN A 65 21.24 -3.78 24.32
N GLY A 66 21.68 -2.59 24.71
CA GLY A 66 22.56 -2.39 25.84
C GLY A 66 24.03 -2.61 25.49
N THR A 67 24.89 -2.15 26.37
CA THR A 67 26.35 -2.28 26.30
C THR A 67 26.88 -2.70 27.67
N PRO A 68 28.13 -3.17 27.78
CA PRO A 68 28.74 -3.48 29.07
C PRO A 68 28.74 -2.29 30.05
N LEU A 69 28.77 -1.06 29.54
CA LEU A 69 28.78 0.17 30.34
C LEU A 69 27.38 0.72 30.66
N LYS A 70 26.39 0.41 29.83
CA LYS A 70 25.01 0.89 29.97
C LYS A 70 24.03 -0.09 29.37
N GLN A 71 23.24 -0.75 30.21
CA GLN A 71 22.32 -1.82 29.80
C GLN A 71 20.97 -1.33 29.27
N GLY A 72 20.61 -0.07 29.52
CA GLY A 72 19.32 0.50 29.10
C GLY A 72 19.26 2.01 29.34
N LEU A 73 18.11 2.62 29.03
CA LEU A 73 17.86 4.03 29.28
C LEU A 73 17.37 4.26 30.72
N THR A 74 17.83 5.36 31.30
CA THR A 74 17.31 5.87 32.58
C THR A 74 16.20 6.89 32.32
N GLN A 75 15.40 7.21 33.34
CA GLN A 75 14.39 8.27 33.23
C GLN A 75 15.00 9.62 32.81
N GLY A 76 16.22 9.93 33.24
CA GLY A 76 16.93 11.14 32.83
C GLY A 76 17.28 11.16 31.33
N ASP A 77 17.56 10.00 30.73
CA ASP A 77 17.79 9.91 29.29
C ASP A 77 16.48 10.12 28.52
N VAL A 78 15.38 9.53 29.00
CA VAL A 78 14.04 9.70 28.41
C VAL A 78 13.62 11.17 28.44
N ASN A 79 13.85 11.87 29.56
CA ASN A 79 13.51 13.29 29.69
C ASN A 79 14.30 14.16 28.70
N LYS A 80 15.60 13.92 28.53
CA LYS A 80 16.41 14.62 27.52
C LYS A 80 15.92 14.41 26.10
N ILE A 81 15.46 13.20 25.78
CA ILE A 81 14.85 12.93 24.47
C ILE A 81 13.54 13.71 24.34
N SER A 82 12.69 13.73 25.36
CA SER A 82 11.42 14.47 25.31
C SER A 82 11.56 16.00 25.17
N GLU A 83 12.74 16.56 25.47
CA GLU A 83 13.05 17.98 25.32
C GLU A 83 13.45 18.39 23.90
N ILE A 84 13.71 17.42 23.00
CA ILE A 84 14.07 17.69 21.60
C ILE A 84 12.89 18.35 20.89
N LYS A 85 13.19 19.36 20.06
CA LYS A 85 12.19 20.07 19.25
C LYS A 85 11.51 19.08 18.29
N ASN A 86 10.21 19.29 18.02
CA ASN A 86 9.39 18.46 17.12
C ASN A 86 8.94 17.11 17.71
N ILE A 87 9.14 16.88 19.01
CA ILE A 87 8.59 15.72 19.72
C ILE A 87 7.37 16.15 20.53
N THR A 88 6.22 15.54 20.26
CA THR A 88 4.95 15.77 21.00
C THR A 88 4.91 14.97 22.29
N GLY A 89 5.59 13.82 22.32
CA GLY A 89 5.65 13.01 23.52
C GLY A 89 6.50 11.76 23.35
N VAL A 90 6.76 11.13 24.50
CA VAL A 90 7.59 9.93 24.59
C VAL A 90 6.87 8.90 25.46
N SER A 91 6.78 7.67 24.96
CA SER A 91 6.19 6.53 25.67
C SER A 91 7.22 5.41 25.85
N PRO A 92 7.79 5.25 27.05
CA PRO A 92 8.50 4.03 27.42
C PRO A 92 7.60 2.80 27.26
N THR A 93 8.18 1.70 26.79
CA THR A 93 7.51 0.39 26.70
C THR A 93 8.29 -0.63 27.50
N ILE A 94 7.63 -1.24 28.49
CA ILE A 94 8.17 -2.37 29.24
C ILE A 94 7.37 -3.61 28.85
N SER A 95 8.01 -4.58 28.21
CA SER A 95 7.35 -5.82 27.80
C SER A 95 7.77 -6.96 28.71
N GLY A 96 6.83 -7.86 28.99
CA GLY A 96 7.07 -9.10 29.71
C GLY A 96 5.98 -10.11 29.42
N ILE A 97 6.14 -11.31 29.95
CA ILE A 97 5.11 -12.35 29.93
C ILE A 97 4.78 -12.66 31.40
N THR A 98 3.49 -12.79 31.71
CA THR A 98 3.05 -13.02 33.07
C THR A 98 1.80 -13.89 33.13
N ALA A 99 1.51 -14.42 34.31
CA ALA A 99 0.24 -15.07 34.59
C ALA A 99 -0.75 -14.04 35.14
N VAL A 100 -2.00 -14.19 34.72
CA VAL A 100 -3.11 -13.35 35.14
C VAL A 100 -4.17 -14.23 35.78
N ALA A 101 -4.63 -13.88 36.97
CA ALA A 101 -5.63 -14.66 37.70
C ALA A 101 -6.69 -13.76 38.31
N SER A 102 -7.92 -14.23 38.28
CA SER A 102 -9.06 -13.60 38.96
C SER A 102 -9.98 -14.70 39.46
N ASN A 103 -10.40 -14.60 40.72
CA ASN A 103 -11.19 -15.65 41.38
C ASN A 103 -10.51 -17.03 41.30
N ASP A 104 -11.22 -18.03 40.79
CA ASP A 104 -10.75 -19.42 40.61
C ASP A 104 -10.15 -19.68 39.22
N ASN A 105 -10.21 -18.70 38.30
CA ASN A 105 -9.69 -18.83 36.94
C ASN A 105 -8.31 -18.15 36.81
N SER A 106 -7.44 -18.75 35.99
CA SER A 106 -6.13 -18.21 35.69
C SER A 106 -5.74 -18.49 34.24
N MET A 107 -5.07 -17.52 33.64
CA MET A 107 -4.45 -17.62 32.33
C MET A 107 -2.93 -17.46 32.49
N GLU A 108 -2.18 -18.29 31.79
CA GLU A 108 -0.73 -18.21 31.71
C GLU A 108 -0.30 -17.58 30.37
N GLU A 109 0.98 -17.23 30.26
CA GLU A 109 1.58 -16.70 29.03
C GLU A 109 0.95 -15.40 28.48
N ILE A 110 0.36 -14.58 29.35
CA ILE A 110 -0.26 -13.32 28.95
C ILE A 110 0.81 -12.23 28.72
N SER A 111 0.65 -11.49 27.63
CA SER A 111 1.53 -10.36 27.27
C SER A 111 1.32 -9.20 28.23
N LEU A 112 2.36 -8.85 28.99
CA LEU A 112 2.38 -7.69 29.89
C LEU A 112 3.03 -6.50 29.18
N GLN A 113 2.32 -5.38 29.10
CA GLN A 113 2.81 -4.13 28.53
C GLN A 113 2.76 -2.99 29.56
N GLY A 114 3.90 -2.37 29.81
CA GLY A 114 4.02 -1.14 30.57
C GLY A 114 3.98 0.06 29.65
N LYS A 115 2.96 0.93 29.76
CA LYS A 115 2.79 2.16 28.96
C LYS A 115 2.55 3.38 29.85
N ASN A 116 2.61 4.58 29.26
CA ASN A 116 2.24 5.84 29.91
C ASN A 116 1.00 6.48 29.25
N ASP A 117 0.57 7.64 29.74
CA ASP A 117 -0.57 8.38 29.21
C ASP A 117 -0.35 8.85 27.76
N VAL A 118 0.89 9.17 27.40
CA VAL A 118 1.27 9.63 26.06
C VAL A 118 0.93 8.60 24.99
N TYR A 119 1.09 7.31 25.29
CA TYR A 119 0.70 6.23 24.37
C TYR A 119 -0.77 6.33 23.97
N PHE A 120 -1.67 6.44 24.95
CA PHE A 120 -3.12 6.50 24.72
C PHE A 120 -3.60 7.81 24.11
N LYS A 121 -2.84 8.90 24.27
CA LYS A 121 -3.16 10.18 23.61
C LYS A 121 -2.86 10.18 22.12
N ASN A 122 -1.88 9.38 21.70
CA ASN A 122 -1.40 9.35 20.32
C ASN A 122 -1.77 8.06 19.56
N THR A 123 -2.47 7.14 20.22
CA THR A 123 -2.97 5.90 19.61
C THR A 123 -4.49 5.94 19.71
N GLU A 124 -5.16 5.98 18.57
CA GLU A 124 -6.62 6.02 18.49
C GLU A 124 -7.23 4.63 18.81
N ASP A 125 -8.49 4.62 19.24
CA ASP A 125 -9.32 3.41 19.43
C ASP A 125 -8.72 2.30 20.31
N VAL A 126 -7.80 2.61 21.22
CA VAL A 126 -7.15 1.59 22.08
C VAL A 126 -8.08 1.05 23.17
N ILE A 127 -9.12 1.79 23.57
CA ILE A 127 -9.99 1.44 24.71
C ILE A 127 -11.44 1.28 24.26
N SER A 128 -12.02 0.13 24.58
CA SER A 128 -13.45 -0.16 24.39
C SER A 128 -14.30 0.39 25.54
N SER A 129 -13.84 0.27 26.79
CA SER A 129 -14.57 0.77 27.96
C SER A 129 -13.65 1.15 29.13
N GLY A 130 -14.12 2.05 30.00
CA GLY A 130 -13.39 2.49 31.20
C GLY A 130 -12.57 3.77 30.98
N ARG A 131 -11.39 3.85 31.61
CA ARG A 131 -10.49 5.02 31.52
C ARG A 131 -9.06 4.64 31.15
N ILE A 132 -8.35 5.55 30.48
CA ILE A 132 -6.91 5.42 30.21
C ILE A 132 -6.06 5.53 31.50
N ILE A 133 -4.80 5.11 31.39
CA ILE A 133 -3.76 5.39 32.38
C ILE A 133 -3.48 6.89 32.37
N SER A 134 -3.56 7.51 33.55
CA SER A 134 -3.35 8.95 33.71
C SER A 134 -1.95 9.26 34.29
N PRO A 135 -1.46 10.51 34.17
CA PRO A 135 -0.19 10.94 34.77
C PRO A 135 -0.11 10.67 36.28
N ILE A 136 -1.22 10.82 37.01
CA ILE A 136 -1.25 10.60 38.46
C ILE A 136 -1.10 9.11 38.82
N ASP A 137 -1.57 8.20 37.95
CA ASP A 137 -1.37 6.76 38.15
C ASP A 137 0.12 6.39 38.04
N LEU A 138 0.84 7.04 37.13
CA LEU A 138 2.28 6.83 36.91
C LEU A 138 3.11 7.36 38.08
N GLU A 139 2.81 8.57 38.55
CA GLU A 139 3.50 9.22 39.66
C GLU A 139 3.33 8.45 40.97
N ASN A 140 2.09 8.01 41.27
CA ASN A 140 1.80 7.23 42.47
C ASN A 140 2.17 5.74 42.36
N LYS A 141 2.66 5.28 41.21
CA LYS A 141 2.86 3.85 40.91
C LYS A 141 1.61 3.02 41.24
N SER A 142 0.46 3.55 40.82
CA SER A 142 -0.85 2.98 41.13
C SER A 142 -1.00 1.60 40.49
N ARG A 143 -1.53 0.64 41.25
CA ARG A 143 -1.77 -0.72 40.77
C ARG A 143 -3.08 -0.79 40.01
N VAL A 144 -3.08 -0.21 38.81
CA VAL A 144 -4.22 -0.22 37.89
C VAL A 144 -3.88 -0.97 36.62
N ALA A 145 -4.87 -1.60 35.99
CA ALA A 145 -4.68 -2.39 34.78
C ALA A 145 -5.78 -2.15 33.75
N LEU A 146 -5.38 -2.19 32.48
CA LEU A 146 -6.24 -2.35 31.31
C LEU A 146 -6.06 -3.78 30.79
N ILE A 147 -7.16 -4.44 30.43
CA ILE A 147 -7.13 -5.84 30.02
C ILE A 147 -7.74 -6.01 28.64
N GLY A 148 -7.22 -6.94 27.85
CA GLY A 148 -7.77 -7.32 26.56
C GLY A 148 -9.05 -8.15 26.66
N THR A 149 -9.75 -8.29 25.55
CA THR A 149 -11.07 -8.94 25.44
C THR A 149 -11.04 -10.42 25.85
N ASP A 150 -10.01 -11.18 25.43
CA ASP A 150 -9.89 -12.61 25.76
C ASP A 150 -9.81 -12.84 27.27
N ILE A 151 -9.13 -11.93 27.99
CA ILE A 151 -9.00 -11.97 29.44
C ILE A 151 -10.35 -11.68 30.12
N VAL A 152 -11.15 -10.79 29.54
CA VAL A 152 -12.50 -10.50 30.04
C VAL A 152 -13.40 -11.73 29.91
N ASP A 153 -13.36 -12.38 28.75
CA ASP A 153 -14.22 -13.53 28.47
C ASP A 153 -13.86 -14.73 29.37
N GLU A 154 -12.58 -15.04 29.51
CA GLU A 154 -12.11 -16.20 30.28
C GLU A 154 -12.19 -15.99 31.81
N LEU A 155 -11.79 -14.80 32.32
CA LEU A 155 -11.71 -14.56 33.75
C LEU A 155 -13.00 -13.99 34.37
N TYR A 156 -13.81 -13.29 33.57
CA TYR A 156 -15.01 -12.59 34.08
C TYR A 156 -16.33 -13.12 33.50
N ALA A 157 -16.31 -14.06 32.54
CA ALA A 157 -17.48 -14.78 32.02
C ALA A 157 -18.66 -13.84 31.67
N GLY A 158 -18.37 -12.73 31.01
CA GLY A 158 -19.35 -11.70 30.61
C GLY A 158 -19.80 -10.73 31.71
N LYS A 159 -19.20 -10.78 32.92
CA LYS A 159 -19.41 -9.74 33.94
C LYS A 159 -18.51 -8.53 33.68
N SER A 160 -18.97 -7.34 34.08
CA SER A 160 -18.17 -6.12 33.93
C SER A 160 -16.89 -6.20 34.76
N PRO A 161 -15.69 -6.15 34.13
CA PRO A 161 -14.43 -6.27 34.85
C PRO A 161 -14.03 -4.94 35.53
N LEU A 162 -14.66 -3.82 35.17
CA LEU A 162 -14.32 -2.49 35.68
C LEU A 162 -14.49 -2.40 37.19
N GLY A 163 -13.43 -1.95 37.88
CA GLY A 163 -13.37 -1.82 39.33
C GLY A 163 -13.09 -3.13 40.07
N GLN A 164 -13.01 -4.27 39.38
CA GLN A 164 -12.67 -5.54 40.01
C GLN A 164 -11.16 -5.68 40.18
N GLU A 165 -10.76 -6.59 41.08
CA GLU A 165 -9.37 -6.94 41.28
C GLU A 165 -8.93 -8.02 40.29
N ILE A 166 -7.66 -7.93 39.88
CA ILE A 166 -6.99 -8.91 39.04
C ILE A 166 -5.56 -9.11 39.57
N LYS A 167 -5.10 -10.35 39.66
CA LYS A 167 -3.71 -10.67 40.03
C LYS A 167 -2.88 -10.79 38.77
N ILE A 168 -1.83 -9.98 38.67
CA ILE A 168 -0.88 -9.97 37.55
C ILE A 168 0.50 -10.25 38.15
N GLY A 169 1.13 -11.36 37.77
CA GLY A 169 2.42 -11.76 38.35
C GLY A 169 2.40 -11.91 39.87
N GLY A 170 1.26 -12.31 40.44
CA GLY A 170 1.06 -12.46 41.89
C GLY A 170 0.76 -11.17 42.66
N ILE A 171 0.68 -10.02 41.99
CA ILE A 171 0.36 -8.72 42.60
C ILE A 171 -1.08 -8.33 42.21
N THR A 172 -1.86 -7.83 43.16
CA THR A 172 -3.23 -7.35 42.92
C THR A 172 -3.26 -5.96 42.30
N TYR A 173 -4.00 -5.83 41.20
CA TYR A 173 -4.31 -4.59 40.48
C TYR A 173 -5.82 -4.40 40.39
N THR A 174 -6.26 -3.15 40.25
CA THR A 174 -7.66 -2.81 39.95
C THR A 174 -7.82 -2.61 38.45
N VAL A 175 -8.79 -3.28 37.84
CA VAL A 175 -9.12 -3.10 36.43
C VAL A 175 -9.83 -1.77 36.23
N ILE A 176 -9.28 -0.89 35.39
CA ILE A 176 -9.81 0.45 35.13
C ILE A 176 -10.37 0.62 33.71
N GLY A 177 -10.15 -0.36 32.84
CA GLY A 177 -10.62 -0.32 31.45
C GLY A 177 -10.36 -1.62 30.70
N VAL A 178 -11.00 -1.73 29.54
CA VAL A 178 -10.89 -2.87 28.62
C VAL A 178 -10.37 -2.34 27.28
N LEU A 179 -9.33 -2.98 26.76
CA LEU A 179 -8.76 -2.63 25.47
C LEU A 179 -9.75 -2.95 24.35
N ALA A 180 -9.68 -2.20 23.25
CA ALA A 180 -10.45 -2.53 22.05
C ALA A 180 -9.94 -3.84 21.45
N GLU A 181 -10.84 -4.56 20.80
CA GLU A 181 -10.51 -5.79 20.10
C GLU A 181 -9.61 -5.47 18.90
N SER A 182 -8.44 -6.08 18.86
CA SER A 182 -7.56 -6.04 17.70
C SER A 182 -7.96 -7.14 16.72
N ASP A 183 -8.02 -6.82 15.42
CA ASP A 183 -8.14 -7.84 14.38
C ASP A 183 -7.00 -8.86 14.53
N SER A 184 -7.28 -10.16 14.34
CA SER A 184 -6.28 -11.23 14.48
C SER A 184 -5.09 -11.12 13.50
N PHE A 185 -5.15 -10.18 12.55
CA PHE A 185 -4.08 -9.85 11.59
C PHE A 185 -3.26 -8.61 12.00
N ALA A 186 -3.65 -7.91 13.07
CA ALA A 186 -2.90 -6.78 13.60
C ALA A 186 -1.53 -7.25 14.10
N SER A 187 -0.49 -6.44 13.87
CA SER A 187 0.90 -6.75 14.24
C SER A 187 1.13 -6.81 15.76
N SER A 188 0.16 -6.37 16.56
CA SER A 188 0.15 -6.50 18.01
C SER A 188 -1.23 -6.98 18.47
N ASP A 189 -1.33 -8.27 18.81
CA ASP A 189 -2.53 -8.81 19.46
C ASP A 189 -2.68 -8.18 20.85
N THR A 190 -3.69 -7.32 21.00
CA THR A 190 -4.04 -6.70 22.27
C THR A 190 -5.11 -7.49 23.03
N ASN A 191 -5.72 -8.51 22.41
CA ASN A 191 -6.82 -9.28 22.98
C ASN A 191 -6.34 -10.14 24.16
N SER A 192 -5.17 -10.76 24.01
CA SER A 192 -4.49 -11.53 25.07
C SER A 192 -3.36 -10.71 25.75
N SER A 193 -3.64 -9.44 26.05
CA SER A 193 -2.66 -8.54 26.68
C SER A 193 -3.20 -7.81 27.90
N VAL A 194 -2.31 -7.49 28.83
CA VAL A 194 -2.57 -6.61 29.97
C VAL A 194 -1.65 -5.41 29.91
N MET A 195 -2.22 -4.22 30.01
CA MET A 195 -1.49 -2.97 30.01
C MET A 195 -1.55 -2.27 31.37
N ILE A 196 -0.39 -2.00 31.97
CA ILE A 196 -0.25 -1.35 33.28
C ILE A 196 0.68 -0.13 33.18
N PRO A 197 0.72 0.77 34.19
CA PRO A 197 1.65 1.89 34.18
C PRO A 197 3.10 1.38 34.09
N TYR A 198 3.90 1.91 33.16
CA TYR A 198 5.28 1.41 32.93
C TYR A 198 6.14 1.44 34.21
N THR A 199 5.90 2.41 35.10
CA THR A 199 6.58 2.53 36.40
C THR A 199 6.31 1.35 37.33
N THR A 200 5.12 0.74 37.24
CA THR A 200 4.75 -0.49 37.97
C THR A 200 5.23 -1.74 37.24
N ALA A 201 5.16 -1.76 35.90
CA ALA A 201 5.63 -2.88 35.08
C ALA A 201 7.11 -3.16 35.27
N MET A 202 7.95 -2.12 35.43
CA MET A 202 9.37 -2.28 35.75
C MET A 202 9.57 -3.09 37.03
N GLY A 203 8.71 -2.92 38.03
CA GLY A 203 8.75 -3.70 39.28
C GLY A 203 8.35 -5.16 39.06
N VAL A 204 7.30 -5.42 38.27
CA VAL A 204 6.80 -6.78 37.97
C VAL A 204 7.83 -7.60 37.21
N VAL A 205 8.45 -7.01 36.19
CA VAL A 205 9.44 -7.69 35.32
C VAL A 205 10.85 -7.64 35.93
N GLY A 206 11.06 -6.90 37.02
CA GLY A 206 12.39 -6.69 37.61
C GLY A 206 13.33 -5.84 36.74
N ALA A 207 12.77 -5.06 35.81
CA ALA A 207 13.53 -4.19 34.91
C ALA A 207 14.07 -2.96 35.64
N LYS A 208 15.38 -2.74 35.58
CA LYS A 208 16.04 -1.54 36.14
C LYS A 208 16.14 -0.39 35.14
N TYR A 209 16.04 -0.70 33.85
CA TYR A 209 16.21 0.24 32.76
C TYR A 209 15.08 0.11 31.74
N ILE A 210 14.89 1.15 30.94
CA ILE A 210 13.96 1.19 29.83
C ILE A 210 14.71 0.71 28.58
N ASN A 211 14.23 -0.38 27.99
CA ASN A 211 14.87 -0.99 26.81
C ASN A 211 14.10 -0.75 25.51
N SER A 212 12.91 -0.19 25.58
CA SER A 212 12.11 0.18 24.41
C SER A 212 11.33 1.45 24.71
N MET A 213 11.23 2.34 23.73
CA MET A 213 10.41 3.54 23.82
C MET A 213 9.94 3.95 22.42
N THR A 214 8.75 4.51 22.37
CA THR A 214 8.20 5.13 21.16
C THR A 214 8.21 6.64 21.35
N VAL A 215 8.73 7.36 20.37
CA VAL A 215 8.76 8.81 20.30
C VAL A 215 7.75 9.24 19.26
N PHE A 216 6.86 10.17 19.63
CA PHE A 216 5.85 10.73 18.73
C PHE A 216 6.36 12.07 18.19
N ILE A 217 6.30 12.23 16.88
CA ILE A 217 6.78 13.40 16.14
C ILE A 217 5.57 14.25 15.72
N ASP A 218 5.72 15.58 15.81
CA ASP A 218 4.70 16.55 15.40
C ASP A 218 4.65 16.72 13.87
N ASP A 219 5.77 17.18 13.29
CA ASP A 219 5.90 17.44 11.86
C ASP A 219 6.68 16.30 11.15
N GLU A 220 5.97 15.56 10.30
CA GLU A 220 6.48 14.49 9.44
C GLU A 220 7.62 14.95 8.53
N ALA A 221 7.55 16.18 8.00
CA ALA A 221 8.56 16.69 7.09
C ALA A 221 9.94 16.84 7.77
N MET A 222 9.93 16.97 9.09
CA MET A 222 11.12 17.10 9.92
C MET A 222 11.53 15.78 10.59
N ALA A 223 10.81 14.68 10.35
CA ALA A 223 11.03 13.41 11.05
C ALA A 223 12.45 12.87 10.88
N VAL A 224 13.06 13.00 9.69
CA VAL A 224 14.45 12.57 9.44
C VAL A 224 15.44 13.40 10.26
N ALA A 225 15.27 14.72 10.30
CA ALA A 225 16.14 15.62 11.07
C ALA A 225 16.00 15.36 12.58
N THR A 226 14.77 15.17 13.07
CA THR A 226 14.49 14.81 14.47
C THR A 226 15.11 13.46 14.82
N THR A 227 15.04 12.47 13.92
CA THR A 227 15.66 11.15 14.12
C THR A 227 17.19 11.26 14.28
N GLN A 228 17.86 12.10 13.49
CA GLN A 228 19.30 12.35 13.63
C GLN A 228 19.65 13.03 14.97
N GLU A 229 18.79 13.92 15.48
CA GLU A 229 18.98 14.55 16.78
C GLU A 229 18.78 13.56 17.94
N ILE A 230 17.80 12.66 17.83
CA ILE A 230 17.61 11.54 18.75
C ILE A 230 18.85 10.65 18.74
N GLU A 231 19.36 10.29 17.56
CA GLU A 231 20.57 9.48 17.41
C GLU A 231 21.79 10.15 18.05
N ALA A 232 21.97 11.46 17.87
CA ALA A 232 23.05 12.20 18.50
C ALA A 232 22.97 12.18 20.04
N ASN A 233 21.77 12.25 20.61
CA ASN A 233 21.54 12.14 22.04
C ASN A 233 21.81 10.73 22.57
N LEU A 234 21.33 9.69 21.87
CA LEU A 234 21.61 8.30 22.21
C LEU A 234 23.11 7.98 22.12
N LYS A 235 23.78 8.45 21.07
CA LYS A 235 25.24 8.31 20.92
C LYS A 235 26.00 8.88 22.11
N LYS A 236 25.59 10.05 22.62
CA LYS A 236 26.18 10.61 23.86
C LYS A 236 25.86 9.74 25.08
N ALA A 237 24.62 9.28 25.21
CA ALA A 237 24.17 8.46 26.33
C ALA A 237 24.89 7.10 26.42
N PHE A 238 25.33 6.55 25.29
CA PHE A 238 26.07 5.28 25.16
C PHE A 238 27.57 5.45 24.89
N ASN A 239 28.15 6.62 25.22
CA ASN A 239 29.59 6.90 25.09
C ASN A 239 30.16 6.67 23.68
N GLY A 240 29.38 6.97 22.65
CA GLY A 240 29.75 6.81 21.25
C GLY A 240 29.49 5.42 20.66
N ASN A 241 29.04 4.45 21.46
CA ASN A 241 28.75 3.10 21.00
C ASN A 241 27.35 3.04 20.34
N THR A 242 27.34 2.83 19.03
CA THR A 242 26.11 2.74 18.21
C THR A 242 25.46 1.36 18.26
N ASP A 243 26.16 0.31 18.70
CA ASP A 243 25.61 -1.04 18.79
C ASP A 243 24.69 -1.20 20.00
N GLY A 244 24.71 -0.23 20.92
CA GLY A 244 23.89 -0.24 22.13
C GLY A 244 22.39 0.01 21.88
N TYR A 245 22.01 0.53 20.72
CA TYR A 245 20.65 0.91 20.40
C TYR A 245 20.33 0.77 18.91
N ASN A 246 19.05 0.62 18.60
CA ASN A 246 18.50 0.62 17.25
C ASN A 246 17.36 1.64 17.18
N ILE A 247 17.35 2.45 16.12
CA ILE A 247 16.34 3.48 15.90
C ILE A 247 15.59 3.10 14.62
N VAL A 248 14.28 2.94 14.74
CA VAL A 248 13.39 2.61 13.64
C VAL A 248 12.44 3.78 13.44
N ASN A 249 12.62 4.52 12.34
CA ASN A 249 11.71 5.58 11.92
C ASN A 249 10.65 4.97 10.98
N MET A 250 9.38 5.03 11.38
CA MET A 250 8.29 4.44 10.61
C MET A 250 8.08 5.14 9.25
N GLN A 251 8.31 6.46 9.19
CA GLN A 251 8.26 7.21 7.93
C GLN A 251 9.28 6.70 6.91
N SER A 252 10.50 6.37 7.35
CA SER A 252 11.52 5.83 6.45
C SER A 252 11.16 4.44 5.90
N ILE A 253 10.38 3.65 6.65
CA ILE A 253 9.84 2.37 6.17
C ILE A 253 8.80 2.63 5.08
N LEU A 254 7.88 3.58 5.30
CA LEU A 254 6.89 3.98 4.29
C LEU A 254 7.55 4.47 2.99
N ASP A 255 8.55 5.36 3.10
CA ASP A 255 9.31 5.87 1.95
C ASP A 255 10.01 4.72 1.18
N THR A 256 10.49 3.71 1.92
CA THR A 256 11.12 2.52 1.33
C THR A 256 10.09 1.65 0.59
N ILE A 257 8.91 1.43 1.19
CA ILE A 257 7.80 0.69 0.56
C ILE A 257 7.36 1.40 -0.73
N ASP A 258 7.23 2.72 -0.71
CA ASP A 258 6.86 3.52 -1.88
C ASP A 258 7.93 3.43 -2.99
N SER A 259 9.20 3.50 -2.61
CA SER A 259 10.32 3.33 -3.53
C SER A 259 10.33 1.94 -4.17
N MET A 260 10.14 0.88 -3.39
CA MET A 260 10.03 -0.49 -3.89
C MET A 260 8.83 -0.67 -4.82
N THR A 261 7.67 -0.15 -4.43
CA THR A 261 6.44 -0.20 -5.24
C THR A 261 6.62 0.54 -6.57
N SER A 262 7.32 1.67 -6.56
CA SER A 262 7.64 2.43 -7.77
C SER A 262 8.57 1.67 -8.71
N ILE A 263 9.60 1.01 -8.19
CA ILE A 263 10.52 0.18 -8.98
C ILE A 263 9.77 -1.00 -9.60
N LEU A 264 8.96 -1.73 -8.82
CA LEU A 264 8.15 -2.83 -9.34
C LEU A 264 7.18 -2.36 -10.41
N SER A 265 6.51 -1.22 -10.21
CA SER A 265 5.61 -0.63 -11.20
C SER A 265 6.34 -0.27 -12.50
N MET A 266 7.56 0.26 -12.41
CA MET A 266 8.38 0.57 -13.58
C MET A 266 8.81 -0.69 -14.33
N MET A 267 9.22 -1.74 -13.62
CA MET A 267 9.56 -3.03 -14.24
C MET A 267 8.36 -3.66 -14.95
N LEU A 268 7.20 -3.65 -14.31
CA LEU A 268 5.95 -4.12 -14.90
C LEU A 268 5.56 -3.30 -16.13
N GLY A 269 5.72 -1.97 -16.07
CA GLY A 269 5.55 -1.08 -17.24
C GLY A 269 6.56 -1.36 -18.36
N GLY A 270 7.79 -1.76 -18.03
CA GLY A 270 8.78 -2.20 -19.01
C GLY A 270 8.34 -3.47 -19.73
N ILE A 271 7.93 -4.50 -18.99
CA ILE A 271 7.42 -5.76 -19.55
C ILE A 271 6.14 -5.51 -20.37
N ALA A 272 5.24 -4.65 -19.86
CA ALA A 272 4.05 -4.17 -20.56
C ALA A 272 4.38 -3.64 -21.96
N SER A 273 5.38 -2.76 -22.02
CA SER A 273 5.76 -2.08 -23.25
C SER A 273 6.19 -3.08 -24.33
N ILE A 274 6.88 -4.15 -23.95
CA ILE A 274 7.31 -5.22 -24.87
C ILE A 274 6.08 -5.98 -25.40
N SER A 275 5.18 -6.42 -24.52
CA SER A 275 3.94 -7.11 -24.93
C SER A 275 3.08 -6.24 -25.85
N LEU A 276 3.07 -4.94 -25.59
CA LEU A 276 2.34 -3.96 -26.38
C LEU A 276 2.98 -3.70 -27.75
N VAL A 277 4.32 -3.71 -27.87
CA VAL A 277 5.00 -3.68 -29.18
C VAL A 277 4.61 -4.89 -30.01
N VAL A 278 4.55 -6.08 -29.40
CA VAL A 278 4.10 -7.31 -30.09
C VAL A 278 2.64 -7.16 -30.57
N GLY A 279 1.76 -6.62 -29.73
CA GLY A 279 0.38 -6.31 -30.13
C GLY A 279 0.29 -5.25 -31.24
N GLY A 280 1.14 -4.22 -31.17
CA GLY A 280 1.24 -3.15 -32.17
C GLY A 280 1.70 -3.67 -33.54
N ILE A 281 2.67 -4.59 -33.58
CA ILE A 281 3.08 -5.25 -34.83
C ILE A 281 1.89 -6.01 -35.45
N GLY A 282 1.04 -6.62 -34.62
CA GLY A 282 -0.22 -7.24 -35.04
C GLY A 282 -1.15 -6.24 -35.76
N ILE A 283 -1.35 -5.05 -35.17
CA ILE A 283 -2.12 -3.97 -35.80
C ILE A 283 -1.50 -3.58 -37.14
N MET A 284 -0.19 -3.36 -37.18
CA MET A 284 0.51 -2.93 -38.39
C MET A 284 0.31 -3.93 -39.53
N ASN A 285 0.51 -5.23 -39.25
CA ASN A 285 0.37 -6.28 -40.26
C ASN A 285 -1.06 -6.38 -40.79
N MET A 286 -2.05 -6.36 -39.90
CA MET A 286 -3.45 -6.40 -40.30
C MET A 286 -3.85 -5.18 -41.12
N MET A 287 -3.39 -3.99 -40.74
CA MET A 287 -3.66 -2.77 -41.49
C MET A 287 -2.96 -2.78 -42.86
N LEU A 288 -1.75 -3.32 -42.98
CA LEU A 288 -1.11 -3.52 -44.28
C LEU A 288 -1.92 -4.44 -45.20
N VAL A 289 -2.43 -5.55 -44.66
CA VAL A 289 -3.29 -6.47 -45.41
C VAL A 289 -4.61 -5.80 -45.80
N SER A 290 -5.24 -5.04 -44.88
CA SER A 290 -6.47 -4.30 -45.17
C SER A 290 -6.28 -3.26 -46.27
N VAL A 291 -5.15 -2.54 -46.26
CA VAL A 291 -4.81 -1.59 -47.32
C VAL A 291 -4.65 -2.29 -48.66
N THR A 292 -4.04 -3.49 -48.70
CA THR A 292 -3.90 -4.27 -49.94
C THR A 292 -5.25 -4.77 -50.47
N GLU A 293 -6.13 -5.25 -49.60
CA GLU A 293 -7.48 -5.72 -49.97
C GLU A 293 -8.37 -4.57 -50.45
N ARG A 294 -8.19 -3.36 -49.91
CA ARG A 294 -8.98 -2.16 -50.24
C ARG A 294 -8.29 -1.24 -51.24
N THR A 295 -7.26 -1.70 -51.95
CA THR A 295 -6.50 -0.92 -52.94
C THR A 295 -7.41 -0.24 -53.97
N SER A 296 -8.31 -1.01 -54.59
CA SER A 296 -9.25 -0.53 -55.60
C SER A 296 -10.22 0.53 -55.07
N GLU A 297 -10.73 0.35 -53.85
CA GLU A 297 -11.61 1.32 -53.16
C GLU A 297 -10.88 2.64 -52.89
N ILE A 298 -9.63 2.56 -52.42
CA ILE A 298 -8.77 3.74 -52.17
C ILE A 298 -8.45 4.47 -53.48
N GLY A 299 -8.17 3.72 -54.55
CA GLY A 299 -7.91 4.26 -55.89
C GLY A 299 -9.10 5.04 -56.43
N LEU A 300 -10.31 4.48 -56.31
CA LEU A 300 -11.54 5.14 -56.72
C LEU A 300 -11.80 6.44 -55.95
N ARG A 301 -11.64 6.42 -54.61
CA ARG A 301 -11.79 7.64 -53.78
C ARG A 301 -10.84 8.76 -54.18
N LYS A 302 -9.58 8.42 -54.47
CA LYS A 302 -8.60 9.39 -54.92
C LYS A 302 -8.87 9.91 -56.33
N ALA A 303 -9.34 9.05 -57.24
CA ALA A 303 -9.75 9.46 -58.58
C ALA A 303 -10.95 10.44 -58.55
N LEU A 304 -11.82 10.29 -57.55
CA LEU A 304 -12.93 11.21 -57.27
C LEU A 304 -12.51 12.48 -56.50
N GLY A 305 -11.22 12.67 -56.21
CA GLY A 305 -10.68 13.90 -55.62
C GLY A 305 -10.39 13.85 -54.11
N ALA A 306 -10.44 12.70 -53.44
CA ALA A 306 -10.08 12.61 -52.03
C ALA A 306 -8.59 12.94 -51.80
N GLU A 307 -8.31 13.86 -50.87
CA GLU A 307 -6.93 14.25 -50.56
C GLU A 307 -6.15 13.10 -49.88
N PRO A 308 -4.84 12.95 -50.14
CA PRO A 308 -4.01 11.95 -49.46
C PRO A 308 -4.11 12.01 -47.93
N LYS A 309 -4.21 13.22 -47.36
CA LYS A 309 -4.34 13.44 -45.92
C LYS A 309 -5.66 12.87 -45.37
N GLN A 310 -6.74 12.93 -46.16
CA GLN A 310 -8.05 12.38 -45.78
C GLN A 310 -8.00 10.86 -45.69
N ILE A 311 -7.38 10.20 -46.67
CA ILE A 311 -7.17 8.74 -46.66
C ILE A 311 -6.27 8.34 -45.49
N GLN A 312 -5.19 9.07 -45.25
CA GLN A 312 -4.29 8.79 -44.12
C GLN A 312 -5.03 8.89 -42.78
N MET A 313 -5.82 9.95 -42.59
CA MET A 313 -6.57 10.17 -41.35
C MET A 313 -7.63 9.08 -41.14
N GLN A 314 -8.28 8.61 -42.20
CA GLN A 314 -9.25 7.51 -42.12
C GLN A 314 -8.62 6.23 -41.55
N PHE A 315 -7.51 5.76 -42.15
CA PHE A 315 -6.84 4.55 -41.68
C PHE A 315 -6.18 4.72 -40.30
N LEU A 316 -5.70 5.92 -39.98
CA LEU A 316 -5.15 6.20 -38.65
C LEU A 316 -6.24 6.21 -37.57
N ILE A 317 -7.42 6.75 -37.86
CA ILE A 317 -8.57 6.68 -36.94
C ILE A 317 -9.00 5.22 -36.77
N GLU A 318 -9.02 4.44 -37.84
CA GLU A 318 -9.37 3.01 -37.79
C GLU A 318 -8.44 2.22 -36.87
N SER A 319 -7.12 2.43 -36.97
CA SER A 319 -6.15 1.78 -36.08
C SER A 319 -6.24 2.25 -34.62
N VAL A 320 -6.50 3.55 -34.40
CA VAL A 320 -6.68 4.10 -33.04
C VAL A 320 -7.95 3.56 -32.40
N VAL A 321 -9.08 3.54 -33.11
CA VAL A 321 -10.34 2.99 -32.60
C VAL A 321 -10.18 1.50 -32.25
N LEU A 322 -9.55 0.72 -33.12
CA LEU A 322 -9.17 -0.66 -32.87
C LEU A 322 -8.38 -0.83 -31.57
N SER A 323 -7.34 -0.01 -31.41
CA SER A 323 -6.45 -0.08 -30.24
C SER A 323 -7.15 0.31 -28.95
N ILE A 324 -8.02 1.34 -28.98
CA ILE A 324 -8.78 1.80 -27.81
C ILE A 324 -9.81 0.75 -27.40
N ILE A 325 -10.52 0.13 -28.35
CA ILE A 325 -11.47 -0.96 -28.03
C ILE A 325 -10.72 -2.14 -27.39
N GLY A 326 -9.61 -2.57 -27.98
CA GLY A 326 -8.76 -3.60 -27.38
C GLY A 326 -8.24 -3.22 -25.99
N GLY A 327 -7.87 -1.96 -25.81
CA GLY A 327 -7.44 -1.40 -24.53
C GLY A 327 -8.52 -1.39 -23.46
N ILE A 328 -9.74 -0.99 -23.81
CA ILE A 328 -10.91 -1.00 -22.90
C ILE A 328 -11.25 -2.43 -22.49
N ILE A 329 -11.29 -3.36 -23.46
CA ILE A 329 -11.56 -4.78 -23.17
C ILE A 329 -10.45 -5.35 -22.28
N GLY A 330 -9.19 -5.08 -22.61
CA GLY A 330 -8.03 -5.45 -21.80
C GLY A 330 -8.13 -4.89 -20.38
N PHE A 331 -8.45 -3.61 -20.24
CA PHE A 331 -8.64 -2.96 -18.95
C PHE A 331 -9.74 -3.64 -18.11
N ILE A 332 -10.93 -3.88 -18.69
CA ILE A 332 -12.03 -4.56 -17.99
C ILE A 332 -11.60 -5.96 -17.55
N ILE A 333 -10.98 -6.74 -18.43
CA ILE A 333 -10.48 -8.08 -18.10
C ILE A 333 -9.41 -8.02 -17.01
N GLY A 334 -8.48 -7.06 -17.09
CA GLY A 334 -7.43 -6.87 -16.10
C GLY A 334 -7.98 -6.50 -14.72
N VAL A 335 -8.98 -5.63 -14.67
CA VAL A 335 -9.69 -5.26 -13.43
C VAL A 335 -10.41 -6.46 -12.83
N VAL A 336 -11.16 -7.22 -13.65
CA VAL A 336 -11.86 -8.42 -13.20
C VAL A 336 -10.87 -9.46 -12.67
N LEU A 337 -9.77 -9.70 -13.38
CA LEU A 337 -8.72 -10.60 -12.94
C LEU A 337 -8.09 -10.15 -11.61
N ALA A 338 -7.76 -8.86 -11.48
CA ALA A 338 -7.23 -8.32 -10.24
C ALA A 338 -8.21 -8.47 -9.08
N TYR A 339 -9.50 -8.22 -9.30
CA TYR A 339 -10.53 -8.38 -8.28
C TYR A 339 -10.67 -9.84 -7.83
N VAL A 340 -10.71 -10.79 -8.77
CA VAL A 340 -10.77 -12.23 -8.46
C VAL A 340 -9.54 -12.66 -7.67
N VAL A 341 -8.35 -12.22 -8.08
CA VAL A 341 -7.10 -12.55 -7.38
C VAL A 341 -7.08 -11.92 -5.97
N ALA A 342 -7.50 -10.66 -5.82
CA ALA A 342 -7.57 -10.00 -4.52
C ALA A 342 -8.51 -10.75 -3.56
N MET A 343 -9.65 -11.23 -4.05
CA MET A 343 -10.58 -12.05 -3.26
C MET A 343 -9.98 -13.39 -2.83
N ILE A 344 -9.18 -14.04 -3.68
CA ILE A 344 -8.53 -15.32 -3.37
C ILE A 344 -7.41 -15.14 -2.34
N ILE A 345 -6.61 -14.07 -2.45
CA ILE A 345 -5.46 -13.82 -1.58
C ILE A 345 -5.89 -13.13 -0.27
N GLY A 346 -7.07 -12.50 -0.24
CA GLY A 346 -7.56 -11.76 0.92
C GLY A 346 -6.92 -10.38 1.08
N THR A 347 -6.40 -9.80 0.00
CA THR A 347 -5.78 -8.46 0.02
C THR A 347 -6.78 -7.38 -0.39
N GLY A 348 -6.54 -6.14 0.05
CA GLY A 348 -7.31 -4.98 -0.42
C GLY A 348 -7.28 -4.83 -1.95
N PHE A 349 -8.40 -4.36 -2.52
CA PHE A 349 -8.50 -4.01 -3.94
C PHE A 349 -8.48 -2.49 -4.11
N THR A 350 -7.40 -1.96 -4.69
CA THR A 350 -7.23 -0.51 -4.88
C THR A 350 -6.98 -0.20 -6.35
N LEU A 351 -7.99 0.37 -7.01
CA LEU A 351 -7.89 0.82 -8.40
C LEU A 351 -7.44 2.30 -8.44
N LYS A 352 -6.20 2.56 -8.88
CA LYS A 352 -5.71 3.94 -9.07
C LYS A 352 -6.24 4.53 -10.37
N ALA A 353 -6.66 5.80 -10.34
CA ALA A 353 -7.10 6.54 -11.54
C ALA A 353 -6.01 6.64 -12.63
N SER A 354 -4.74 6.63 -12.22
CA SER A 354 -3.58 6.58 -13.12
C SER A 354 -3.60 5.34 -14.03
N SER A 355 -4.14 4.21 -13.56
CA SER A 355 -4.26 2.97 -14.35
C SER A 355 -5.19 3.14 -15.55
N VAL A 356 -6.29 3.90 -15.41
CA VAL A 356 -7.23 4.20 -16.51
C VAL A 356 -6.55 5.07 -17.56
N ILE A 357 -5.86 6.12 -17.11
CA ILE A 357 -5.13 7.05 -17.99
C ILE A 357 -4.02 6.30 -18.73
N LEU A 358 -3.30 5.42 -18.03
CA LEU A 358 -2.30 4.53 -18.62
C LEU A 358 -2.92 3.65 -19.71
N ALA A 359 -4.00 2.93 -19.41
CA ALA A 359 -4.65 2.04 -20.37
C ALA A 359 -5.09 2.77 -21.64
N VAL A 360 -5.85 3.87 -21.50
CA VAL A 360 -6.35 4.64 -22.65
C VAL A 360 -5.23 5.32 -23.41
N GLY A 361 -4.29 5.96 -22.69
CA GLY A 361 -3.17 6.69 -23.28
C GLY A 361 -2.21 5.79 -24.04
N PHE A 362 -1.82 4.65 -23.45
CA PHE A 362 -0.94 3.69 -24.12
C PHE A 362 -1.61 3.04 -25.33
N SER A 363 -2.87 2.60 -25.20
CA SER A 363 -3.60 2.00 -26.32
C SER A 363 -3.69 2.96 -27.50
N ALA A 364 -4.09 4.21 -27.26
CA ALA A 364 -4.13 5.23 -28.31
C ALA A 364 -2.74 5.47 -28.93
N GLY A 365 -1.69 5.56 -28.12
CA GLY A 365 -0.31 5.73 -28.58
C GLY A 365 0.14 4.62 -29.53
N ILE A 366 -0.15 3.36 -29.20
CA ILE A 366 0.18 2.20 -30.05
C ILE A 366 -0.59 2.25 -31.37
N GLY A 367 -1.89 2.54 -31.32
CA GLY A 367 -2.73 2.69 -32.50
C GLY A 367 -2.23 3.78 -33.46
N ILE A 368 -1.68 4.86 -32.92
CA ILE A 368 -1.04 5.94 -33.70
C ILE A 368 0.27 5.44 -34.32
N VAL A 369 1.21 4.94 -33.49
CA VAL A 369 2.56 4.58 -33.93
C VAL A 369 2.54 3.46 -34.99
N PHE A 370 1.82 2.37 -34.70
CA PHE A 370 1.77 1.21 -35.58
C PHE A 370 0.76 1.34 -36.72
N GLY A 371 -0.24 2.23 -36.59
CA GLY A 371 -1.16 2.57 -37.67
C GLY A 371 -0.62 3.60 -38.67
N PHE A 372 0.37 4.40 -38.28
CA PHE A 372 0.90 5.48 -39.12
C PHE A 372 1.55 4.97 -40.41
N THR A 373 2.35 3.92 -40.34
CA THR A 373 3.06 3.37 -41.52
C THR A 373 2.10 2.83 -42.58
N PRO A 374 1.09 1.96 -42.29
CA PRO A 374 0.12 1.52 -43.27
C PRO A 374 -0.79 2.67 -43.76
N ALA A 375 -1.22 3.58 -42.87
CA ALA A 375 -2.02 4.74 -43.27
C ALA A 375 -1.28 5.65 -44.27
N ARG A 376 0.03 5.84 -44.06
CA ARG A 376 0.89 6.60 -44.99
C ARG A 376 1.14 5.85 -46.30
N LYS A 377 1.15 4.52 -46.28
CA LYS A 377 1.23 3.70 -47.49
C LYS A 377 -0.05 3.83 -48.33
N ALA A 378 -1.22 3.74 -47.71
CA ALA A 378 -2.52 3.93 -48.36
C ALA A 378 -2.65 5.33 -49.01
N SER A 379 -2.26 6.38 -48.28
CA SER A 379 -2.32 7.76 -48.79
C SER A 379 -1.34 8.05 -49.92
N ARG A 380 -0.36 7.19 -50.19
CA ARG A 380 0.60 7.33 -51.30
C ARG A 380 0.32 6.46 -52.51
N LEU A 381 -0.71 5.60 -52.48
CA LEU A 381 -1.13 4.80 -53.64
C LEU A 381 -1.48 5.70 -54.84
N ASN A 382 -0.96 5.37 -56.03
CA ASN A 382 -1.31 6.06 -57.26
C ASN A 382 -2.69 5.57 -57.75
N PRO A 383 -3.66 6.46 -58.04
CA PRO A 383 -5.00 6.06 -58.47
C PRO A 383 -4.99 5.17 -59.72
N ILE A 384 -4.06 5.41 -60.64
CA ILE A 384 -3.96 4.66 -61.90
C ILE A 384 -3.53 3.21 -61.62
N ASP A 385 -2.51 3.01 -60.78
CA ASP A 385 -2.01 1.68 -60.42
C ASP A 385 -3.05 0.89 -59.60
N ALA A 386 -3.77 1.59 -58.72
CA ALA A 386 -4.80 0.99 -57.87
C ALA A 386 -6.06 0.53 -58.63
N LEU A 387 -6.38 1.15 -59.77
CA LEU A 387 -7.51 0.76 -60.62
C LEU A 387 -7.12 -0.25 -61.69
N ARG A 388 -5.82 -0.38 -61.99
CA ARG A 388 -5.30 -1.37 -62.96
C ARG A 388 -5.24 -2.79 -62.38
N SER A 389 -5.30 -2.93 -61.06
CA SER A 389 -5.31 -4.23 -60.36
C SER A 389 -6.70 -4.86 -60.21
N ILE A 390 -7.71 -4.34 -60.92
CA ILE A 390 -9.08 -4.86 -60.95
C ILE A 390 -9.20 -6.01 -61.95
#